data_AF-A0A9X7DMN3-F1
#
_entry.id   AF-A0A9X7DMN3-F1
#
_cell.length_a   1.000
_cell.length_b   1.000
_cell.length_c   1.000
_cell.angle_alpha   90.00
_cell.angle_beta   90.00
_cell.angle_gamma   90.00
#
_symmetry.space_group_name_H-M   'P 1'
#
loop_
_entity.id
_entity.type
_entity.pdbx_description
1 polymer ?
#
loop_
_entity_poly.entity_id
_entity_poly.type
_entity_poly.pdbx_seq_one_letter_code
_entity_poly.pdbx_strand_id
1 'polypeptide(L)'
;MNSWKYQTTNDYFDYLDFHDCIVEEIKIENNIVTIYFEFIYISNDHPLNPYKVAKSTDKCKLTFYNVKISKAIIYLDDEQEKEVQLIDLDGMELLEVKQRLVEKDFIYEIFGTDWKTHNFCSIKLKAKSFKVEWNEFTGDAWYE
;
A
#
# COMPACT_ATOMS: atom_id res chain seq x y z
N MET A 1 -3.76 23.38 -0.33
CA MET A 1 -3.45 21.97 -0.06
C MET A 1 -2.02 21.93 0.41
N ASN A 2 -1.77 21.47 1.64
CA ASN A 2 -0.40 21.32 2.13
C ASN A 2 0.33 20.30 1.26
N SER A 3 1.51 20.66 0.77
CA SER A 3 2.36 19.75 -0.01
C SER A 3 2.93 18.67 0.91
N TRP A 4 2.96 17.43 0.44
CA TRP A 4 3.66 16.34 1.11
C TRP A 4 5.18 16.61 1.13
N LYS A 5 5.82 16.39 2.28
CA LYS A 5 7.25 16.71 2.46
C LYS A 5 8.18 15.68 1.82
N TYR A 6 7.88 14.41 1.99
CA TYR A 6 8.67 13.30 1.47
C TYR A 6 7.88 12.54 0.40
N GLN A 7 8.60 12.03 -0.60
CA GLN A 7 8.02 11.17 -1.61
C GLN A 7 9.04 10.14 -2.09
N THR A 8 8.59 8.91 -2.29
CA THR A 8 9.39 7.83 -2.90
C THR A 8 8.57 7.06 -3.92
N THR A 9 9.21 6.23 -4.73
CA THR A 9 8.57 5.51 -5.84
C THR A 9 8.81 4.02 -5.74
N ASN A 10 8.21 3.27 -6.66
CA ASN A 10 8.42 1.83 -6.81
C ASN A 10 9.87 1.40 -7.05
N ASP A 11 10.78 2.33 -7.38
CA ASP A 11 12.22 2.05 -7.48
C ASP A 11 12.86 1.76 -6.11
N TYR A 12 12.20 2.16 -5.02
CA TYR A 12 12.63 1.92 -3.64
C TYR A 12 11.70 0.95 -2.91
N PHE A 13 10.97 0.11 -3.65
CA PHE A 13 9.96 -0.81 -3.08
C PHE A 13 10.52 -1.68 -1.95
N ASP A 14 11.73 -2.20 -2.10
CA ASP A 14 12.38 -3.10 -1.12
C ASP A 14 12.70 -2.42 0.24
N TYR A 15 12.52 -1.10 0.32
CA TYR A 15 12.75 -0.33 1.55
C TYR A 15 11.44 0.13 2.22
N LEU A 16 10.29 -0.29 1.68
CA LEU A 16 8.96 0.05 2.18
C LEU A 16 8.33 -1.20 2.80
N ASP A 17 7.83 -1.05 4.00
CA ASP A 17 7.09 -2.11 4.67
C ASP A 17 5.69 -1.61 5.06
N PHE A 18 4.70 -2.36 4.61
CA PHE A 18 3.27 -2.07 4.75
C PHE A 18 2.60 -3.01 5.76
N HIS A 19 3.37 -3.83 6.48
CA HIS A 19 2.83 -4.75 7.48
C HIS A 19 2.15 -4.00 8.62
N ASP A 20 1.02 -4.53 9.08
CA ASP A 20 0.15 -3.98 10.12
C ASP A 20 -0.44 -2.58 9.84
N CYS A 21 -0.31 -2.06 8.61
CA CYS A 21 -0.93 -0.76 8.29
C CYS A 21 -2.40 -0.92 7.93
N ILE A 22 -3.23 -0.04 8.47
CA ILE A 22 -4.66 0.02 8.15
C ILE A 22 -4.90 0.99 6.97
N VAL A 23 -5.64 0.51 5.97
CA VAL A 23 -6.18 1.34 4.88
C VAL A 23 -7.26 2.27 5.45
N GLU A 24 -7.03 3.58 5.42
CA GLU A 24 -8.03 4.55 5.87
C GLU A 24 -9.07 4.86 4.78
N GLU A 25 -8.64 4.91 3.52
CA GLU A 25 -9.49 5.29 2.39
C GLU A 25 -8.85 4.87 1.06
N ILE A 26 -9.67 4.39 0.12
CA ILE A 26 -9.29 4.16 -1.26
C ILE A 26 -10.06 5.13 -2.18
N LYS A 27 -9.34 5.90 -2.97
CA LYS A 27 -9.88 6.77 -4.03
C LYS A 27 -9.50 6.24 -5.41
N ILE A 28 -10.48 6.19 -6.31
CA ILE A 28 -10.27 5.79 -7.70
C ILE A 28 -10.73 6.94 -8.61
N GLU A 29 -9.80 7.50 -9.37
CA GLU A 29 -10.08 8.58 -10.32
C GLU A 29 -9.38 8.29 -11.65
N ASN A 30 -10.17 7.98 -12.69
CA ASN A 30 -9.65 7.58 -14.00
C ASN A 30 -8.70 6.37 -13.88
N ASN A 31 -7.45 6.52 -14.33
CA ASN A 31 -6.41 5.48 -14.28
C ASN A 31 -5.46 5.67 -13.08
N ILE A 32 -5.97 6.25 -11.99
CA ILE A 32 -5.22 6.49 -10.75
C ILE A 32 -5.98 5.84 -9.59
N VAL A 33 -5.27 5.04 -8.81
CA VAL A 33 -5.76 4.49 -7.54
C VAL A 33 -4.89 5.08 -6.43
N THR A 34 -5.52 5.73 -5.46
CA THR A 34 -4.83 6.27 -4.27
C THR A 34 -5.35 5.57 -3.03
N ILE A 35 -4.44 5.01 -2.25
CA ILE A 35 -4.72 4.36 -0.97
C ILE A 35 -4.11 5.22 0.13
N TYR A 36 -4.90 5.61 1.12
CA TYR A 36 -4.44 6.32 2.31
C TYR A 36 -4.24 5.32 3.44
N PHE A 37 -3.15 5.48 4.20
CA PHE A 37 -2.82 4.63 5.35
C PHE A 37 -2.56 5.47 6.59
N GLU A 38 -2.73 4.86 7.76
CA GLU A 38 -2.36 5.47 9.03
C GLU A 38 -0.84 5.70 9.17
N PHE A 39 -0.02 4.78 8.68
CA PHE A 39 1.44 4.86 8.58
C PHE A 39 1.95 3.74 7.68
N ILE A 40 3.23 3.81 7.29
CA ILE A 40 4.02 2.66 6.85
C ILE A 40 5.38 2.70 7.54
N TYR A 41 6.16 1.63 7.44
CA TYR A 41 7.56 1.64 7.86
C TYR A 41 8.50 1.91 6.69
N ILE A 42 9.53 2.70 6.96
CA ILE A 42 10.61 3.03 6.04
C ILE A 42 11.89 2.46 6.62
N SER A 43 12.55 1.56 5.90
CA SER A 43 13.85 0.99 6.28
C SER A 43 14.89 2.09 6.59
N ASN A 44 15.83 1.80 7.48
CA ASN A 44 17.01 2.64 7.75
C ASN A 44 17.90 2.82 6.51
N ASP A 45 17.84 1.90 5.54
CA ASP A 45 18.63 1.95 4.31
C ASP A 45 17.95 2.79 3.21
N HIS A 46 16.70 3.22 3.41
CA HIS A 46 16.02 4.11 2.47
C HIS A 46 16.71 5.49 2.43
N PRO A 47 17.05 6.07 1.25
CA PRO A 47 17.80 7.32 1.17
C PRO A 47 17.15 8.55 1.83
N LEU A 48 15.83 8.52 2.01
CA LEU A 48 15.07 9.56 2.69
C LEU A 48 14.94 9.37 4.21
N ASN A 49 15.33 8.21 4.76
CA ASN A 49 15.35 7.99 6.20
C ASN A 49 16.70 8.49 6.75
N PRO A 50 16.76 9.60 7.50
CA PRO A 50 18.01 10.12 8.04
C PRO A 50 18.46 9.41 9.32
N TYR A 51 17.68 8.46 9.82
CA TYR A 51 17.92 7.76 11.08
C TYR A 51 18.65 6.44 10.83
N LYS A 52 19.30 5.92 11.87
CA LYS A 52 20.04 4.64 11.82
C LYS A 52 19.15 3.40 11.98
N VAL A 53 17.86 3.61 12.16
CA VAL A 53 16.85 2.58 12.43
C VAL A 53 15.67 2.78 11.50
N ALA A 54 14.92 1.71 11.23
CA ALA A 54 13.67 1.82 10.50
C ALA A 54 12.68 2.70 11.28
N LYS A 55 11.89 3.49 10.55
CA LYS A 55 10.99 4.49 11.13
C LYS A 55 9.58 4.31 10.59
N SER A 56 8.60 4.47 11.46
CA SER A 56 7.21 4.68 11.05
C SER A 56 7.02 6.09 10.49
N THR A 57 6.07 6.26 9.57
CA THR A 57 5.64 7.57 9.07
C THR A 57 4.47 8.13 9.88
N ASP A 58 4.04 9.35 9.58
CA ASP A 58 2.66 9.78 9.82
C ASP A 58 1.70 9.16 8.79
N LYS A 59 0.45 9.64 8.78
CA LYS A 59 -0.51 9.33 7.72
C LYS A 59 0.14 9.52 6.37
N CYS A 60 0.02 8.53 5.50
CA CYS A 60 0.66 8.54 4.21
C CYS A 60 -0.33 8.15 3.12
N LYS A 61 0.08 8.35 1.87
CA LYS A 61 -0.70 7.90 0.72
C LYS A 61 0.18 7.19 -0.30
N LEU A 62 -0.37 6.17 -0.91
CA LEU A 62 0.19 5.40 -2.01
C LEU A 62 -0.66 5.61 -3.25
N THR A 63 -0.09 6.23 -4.27
CA THR A 63 -0.77 6.52 -5.53
C THR A 63 -0.17 5.66 -6.65
N PHE A 64 -0.99 4.80 -7.24
CA PHE A 64 -0.68 4.04 -8.44
C PHE A 64 -1.09 4.83 -9.69
N TYR A 65 -0.19 4.90 -10.67
CA TYR A 65 -0.39 5.68 -11.89
C TYR A 65 -0.53 4.80 -13.13
N ASN A 66 -1.39 5.23 -14.05
CA ASN A 66 -1.72 4.50 -15.28
C ASN A 66 -2.17 3.07 -14.99
N VAL A 67 -3.10 2.93 -14.05
CA VAL A 67 -3.72 1.67 -13.68
C VAL A 67 -4.50 1.13 -14.88
N LYS A 68 -4.16 -0.08 -15.31
CA LYS A 68 -4.79 -0.82 -16.42
C LYS A 68 -5.72 -1.92 -15.94
N ILE A 69 -5.43 -2.46 -14.76
CA ILE A 69 -6.21 -3.51 -14.11
C ILE A 69 -6.29 -3.16 -12.63
N SER A 70 -7.48 -3.25 -12.06
CA SER A 70 -7.72 -3.20 -10.62
C SER A 70 -8.76 -4.24 -10.26
N LYS A 71 -8.40 -5.19 -9.39
CA LYS A 71 -9.31 -6.23 -8.90
C LYS A 71 -9.15 -6.35 -7.39
N ALA A 72 -10.25 -6.52 -6.68
CA ALA A 72 -10.25 -6.83 -5.25
C ALA A 72 -11.06 -8.12 -5.01
N ILE A 73 -10.56 -8.98 -4.14
CA ILE A 73 -11.15 -10.29 -3.82
C ILE A 73 -11.23 -10.43 -2.31
N ILE A 74 -12.37 -10.89 -1.80
CA ILE A 74 -12.51 -11.44 -0.44
C ILE A 74 -12.60 -12.96 -0.57
N TYR A 75 -11.78 -13.67 0.20
CA TYR A 75 -11.75 -15.13 0.25
C TYR A 75 -12.63 -15.60 1.41
N LEU A 76 -13.69 -16.34 1.09
CA LEU A 76 -14.69 -16.83 2.05
C LEU A 76 -14.27 -18.19 2.63
N ASP A 77 -14.85 -18.54 3.79
CA ASP A 77 -14.53 -19.78 4.54
C ASP A 77 -14.79 -21.08 3.76
N ASP A 78 -15.62 -21.04 2.72
CA ASP A 78 -15.98 -22.18 1.88
C ASP A 78 -15.15 -22.27 0.59
N GLU A 79 -13.95 -21.69 0.61
CA GLU A 79 -13.02 -21.58 -0.53
C GLU A 79 -13.59 -20.78 -1.71
N GLN A 80 -14.73 -20.10 -1.54
CA GLN A 80 -15.27 -19.21 -2.56
C GLN A 80 -14.55 -17.86 -2.59
N GLU A 81 -14.37 -17.34 -3.79
CA GLU A 81 -13.87 -15.98 -4.01
C GLU A 81 -15.03 -15.04 -4.32
N LYS A 82 -15.10 -13.92 -3.61
CA LYS A 82 -16.02 -12.84 -3.91
C LYS A 82 -15.24 -11.64 -4.44
N GLU A 83 -15.43 -11.33 -5.72
CA GLU A 83 -14.95 -10.07 -6.29
C GLU A 83 -15.74 -8.90 -5.70
N VAL A 84 -15.03 -7.87 -5.23
CA VAL A 84 -15.59 -6.66 -4.63
C VAL A 84 -14.97 -5.42 -5.27
N GLN A 85 -15.54 -4.25 -5.00
CA GLN A 85 -14.87 -3.00 -5.39
C GLN A 85 -13.67 -2.75 -4.47
N LEU A 86 -12.61 -2.11 -4.98
CA LEU A 86 -11.46 -1.78 -4.14
C LEU A 86 -11.87 -0.94 -2.93
N ILE A 87 -12.78 0.03 -3.12
CA ILE A 87 -13.31 0.89 -2.06
C ILE A 87 -14.06 0.12 -0.96
N ASP A 88 -14.48 -1.12 -1.22
CA ASP A 88 -15.14 -1.93 -0.19
C ASP A 88 -14.14 -2.41 0.87
N LEU A 89 -12.84 -2.42 0.55
CA LEU A 89 -11.71 -2.82 1.39
C LEU A 89 -11.09 -1.67 2.19
N ASP A 90 -11.79 -0.53 2.33
CA ASP A 90 -11.44 0.46 3.35
C ASP A 90 -11.43 -0.21 4.73
N GLY A 91 -10.37 0.04 5.50
CA GLY A 91 -10.05 -0.59 6.79
C GLY A 91 -9.37 -1.95 6.69
N MET A 92 -8.96 -2.39 5.50
CA MET A 92 -8.09 -3.55 5.33
C MET A 92 -6.78 -3.36 6.10
N GLU A 93 -6.40 -4.34 6.91
CA GLU A 93 -5.08 -4.43 7.54
C GLU A 93 -4.14 -5.18 6.60
N LEU A 94 -3.04 -4.54 6.19
CA LEU A 94 -2.10 -5.12 5.24
C LEU A 94 -1.17 -6.13 5.92
N LEU A 95 -1.04 -7.28 5.27
CA LEU A 95 -0.13 -8.35 5.67
C LEU A 95 1.09 -8.42 4.76
N GLU A 96 0.91 -8.21 3.45
CA GLU A 96 2.00 -8.33 2.50
C GLU A 96 1.72 -7.51 1.25
N VAL A 97 2.75 -6.85 0.72
CA VAL A 97 2.71 -6.25 -0.60
C VAL A 97 3.78 -6.90 -1.45
N LYS A 98 3.42 -7.32 -2.66
CA LYS A 98 4.32 -7.86 -3.67
C LYS A 98 4.35 -6.97 -4.90
N GLN A 99 5.54 -6.82 -5.48
CA GLN A 99 5.76 -6.14 -6.74
C GLN A 99 6.50 -7.06 -7.70
N ARG A 100 6.09 -7.07 -8.98
CA ARG A 100 6.90 -7.65 -10.07
C ARG A 100 6.73 -6.90 -11.38
N LEU A 101 7.83 -6.73 -12.10
CA LEU A 101 7.82 -6.15 -13.44
C LEU A 101 7.32 -7.19 -14.47
N VAL A 102 6.35 -6.79 -15.29
CA VAL A 102 5.84 -7.58 -16.42
C VAL A 102 5.81 -6.69 -17.65
N GLU A 103 6.72 -6.96 -18.60
CA GLU A 103 6.97 -6.13 -19.79
C GLU A 103 7.36 -4.68 -19.45
N LYS A 104 6.40 -3.76 -19.45
CA LYS A 104 6.59 -2.31 -19.21
C LYS A 104 5.75 -1.78 -18.03
N ASP A 105 5.01 -2.65 -17.38
CA ASP A 105 4.15 -2.32 -16.23
C ASP A 105 4.55 -3.19 -15.05
N PHE A 106 4.12 -2.79 -13.86
CA PHE A 106 4.23 -3.59 -12.65
C PHE A 106 2.90 -4.25 -12.32
N ILE A 107 2.98 -5.47 -11.80
CA ILE A 107 1.89 -6.13 -11.10
C ILE A 107 2.14 -5.96 -9.61
N TYR A 108 1.13 -5.42 -8.92
CA TYR A 108 1.08 -5.27 -7.48
C TYR A 108 0.02 -6.21 -6.92
N GLU A 109 0.40 -6.97 -5.90
CA GLU A 109 -0.49 -7.86 -5.17
C GLU A 109 -0.39 -7.48 -3.69
N ILE A 110 -1.46 -6.93 -3.15
CA ILE A 110 -1.60 -6.47 -1.77
C ILE A 110 -2.50 -7.48 -1.07
N PHE A 111 -2.03 -8.07 0.01
CA PHE A 111 -2.75 -9.06 0.82
C PHE A 111 -3.02 -8.51 2.20
N GLY A 112 -4.12 -8.92 2.79
CA GLY A 112 -4.55 -8.41 4.08
C GLY A 112 -5.80 -9.06 4.61
N THR A 113 -6.33 -8.49 5.68
CA THR A 113 -7.57 -8.92 6.32
C THR A 113 -8.57 -7.78 6.26
N ASP A 114 -9.79 -8.05 5.79
CA ASP A 114 -10.88 -7.07 5.85
C ASP A 114 -11.39 -6.95 7.29
N TRP A 115 -11.34 -5.76 7.88
CA TRP A 115 -11.82 -5.55 9.25
C TRP A 115 -13.32 -5.82 9.45
N LYS A 116 -14.14 -5.70 8.41
CA LYS A 116 -15.61 -5.86 8.52
C LYS A 116 -15.99 -7.33 8.66
N THR A 117 -15.35 -8.18 7.87
CA THR A 117 -15.69 -9.60 7.78
C THR A 117 -14.66 -10.52 8.44
N HIS A 118 -13.48 -9.99 8.79
CA HIS A 118 -12.30 -10.74 9.24
C HIS A 118 -11.79 -11.78 8.23
N ASN A 119 -12.26 -11.72 6.99
CA ASN A 119 -11.81 -12.59 5.92
C ASN A 119 -10.49 -12.10 5.34
N PHE A 120 -9.68 -13.06 4.89
CA PHE A 120 -8.54 -12.75 4.05
C PHE A 120 -9.02 -12.09 2.75
N CYS A 121 -8.27 -11.10 2.27
CA CYS A 121 -8.59 -10.39 1.05
C CYS A 121 -7.31 -10.02 0.28
N SER A 122 -7.49 -9.70 -1.00
CA SER A 122 -6.39 -9.22 -1.84
C SER A 122 -6.83 -8.12 -2.79
N ILE A 123 -5.90 -7.22 -3.09
CA ILE A 123 -5.99 -6.24 -4.16
C ILE A 123 -4.91 -6.54 -5.17
N LYS A 124 -5.29 -6.63 -6.45
CA LYS A 124 -4.39 -6.81 -7.58
C LYS A 124 -4.47 -5.62 -8.52
N LEU A 125 -3.34 -4.96 -8.73
CA LEU A 125 -3.21 -3.83 -9.64
C LEU A 125 -2.20 -4.14 -10.74
N LYS A 126 -2.49 -3.70 -11.97
CA LYS A 126 -1.48 -3.54 -13.03
C LYS A 126 -1.31 -2.05 -13.30
N ALA A 127 -0.16 -1.48 -13.00
CA ALA A 127 0.09 -0.05 -13.14
C ALA A 127 1.51 0.24 -13.63
N LYS A 128 1.75 1.46 -14.12
CA LYS A 128 3.09 1.82 -14.63
C LYS A 128 4.09 2.07 -13.51
N SER A 129 3.62 2.61 -12.39
CA SER A 129 4.43 2.99 -11.24
C SER A 129 3.53 3.27 -10.04
N PHE A 130 4.13 3.38 -8.86
CA PHE A 130 3.50 4.01 -7.72
C PHE A 130 4.37 5.12 -7.13
N LYS A 131 3.75 5.98 -6.32
CA LYS A 131 4.43 6.93 -5.44
C LYS A 131 3.85 6.84 -4.03
N VAL A 132 4.72 6.83 -3.02
CA VAL A 132 4.34 6.99 -1.62
C VAL A 132 4.72 8.38 -1.14
N GLU A 133 3.85 9.04 -0.39
CA GLU A 133 4.02 10.40 0.12
C GLU A 133 3.64 10.48 1.61
N TRP A 134 4.48 11.14 2.42
CA TRP A 134 4.30 11.35 3.87
C TRP A 134 4.94 12.68 4.31
N ASN A 135 4.70 13.14 5.56
CA ASN A 135 5.24 14.41 6.05
C ASN A 135 6.29 14.26 7.15
N GLU A 136 6.13 13.27 8.02
CA GLU A 136 6.95 13.14 9.23
C GLU A 136 7.37 11.69 9.45
N PHE A 137 8.56 11.52 10.01
CA PHE A 137 8.96 10.26 10.63
C PHE A 137 8.55 10.32 12.09
N THR A 138 7.92 9.26 12.59
CA THR A 138 7.32 9.21 13.91
C THR A 138 8.13 8.26 14.82
N GLY A 139 7.58 7.11 15.17
CA GLY A 139 8.20 6.09 16.01
C GLY A 139 9.27 5.28 15.29
N ASP A 140 10.03 4.51 16.06
CA ASP A 140 10.88 3.45 15.50
C ASP A 140 9.97 2.31 15.02
N ALA A 141 10.35 1.64 13.92
CA ALA A 141 9.65 0.44 13.49
C ALA A 141 9.85 -0.67 14.53
N TRP A 142 8.96 -1.67 14.52
CA TRP A 142 9.07 -2.81 15.43
C TRP A 142 10.20 -3.78 15.06
N TYR A 143 10.74 -3.68 13.84
CA TYR A 143 11.83 -4.49 13.32
C TYR A 143 13.15 -3.71 13.25
N GLU A 144 14.27 -4.45 13.29
CA GLU A 144 15.64 -3.93 13.19
C GLU A 144 16.18 -3.98 11.75
#